data_AF-A0A8X7UTM1-F1
#
_entry.id   AF-A0A8X7UTM1-F1
#
_cell.length_a   1.000
_cell.length_b   1.000
_cell.length_c   1.000
_cell.angle_alpha   90.00
_cell.angle_beta   90.00
_cell.angle_gamma   90.00
#
_symmetry.space_group_name_H-M   'P 1'
#
loop_
_entity.id
_entity.type
_entity.pdbx_description
1 polymer ?
#
loop_
_entity_poly.entity_id
_entity_poly.type
_entity_poly.pdbx_seq_one_letter_code
_entity_poly.pdbx_strand_id
1 'polypeptide(L)'
;MGAIPSENGLGTLSVAYANLPSWSLVDKFIPMELVFNGYDDEKTLTIGASHGWIATLKEDGILRLVDDLNPVASGANPKRIPLPPLVTLPHCQTKIITNVSMSSSHPEDDEDCVVAVKFLGPQLSFCKPAGQSKPEWTNIKIENPCFFSSSRVMYSEKDNMFRILGSGGHLIGSWPHHLVESRPTGETFLVKQYKKTAKNEEGVDIMKTEFLMVFKLDDEGNAVYTQDMGDLAMFLSMSEPFCVPASFFPGSMYRNNVIIYDYDEMGIVDVSDIPFYLHSVSGPHSVPYQIPPQDIENCFACFLWRNPSLETIYF
;
A
#
# COMPACT_ATOMS: atom_id res chain seq x y z
N MET A 1 7.46 6.55 -6.30
CA MET A 1 8.70 5.77 -6.53
C MET A 1 8.85 5.47 -8.01
N GLY A 2 10.03 5.12 -8.51
CA GLY A 2 10.19 4.66 -9.88
C GLY A 2 11.65 4.42 -10.23
N ALA A 3 11.91 4.02 -11.47
CA ALA A 3 13.25 3.76 -11.94
C ALA A 3 13.54 4.57 -13.20
N ILE A 4 14.74 5.14 -13.27
CA ILE A 4 15.26 5.66 -14.53
C ILE A 4 15.74 4.45 -15.34
N PRO A 5 15.14 4.16 -16.51
CA PRO A 5 15.54 3.03 -17.33
C PRO A 5 17.04 3.07 -17.62
N SER A 6 17.68 1.91 -17.52
CA SER A 6 19.06 1.64 -17.93
C SER A 6 19.10 0.46 -18.91
N GLU A 7 20.29 -0.03 -19.24
CA GLU A 7 20.43 -1.18 -20.12
C GLU A 7 19.87 -2.48 -19.49
N ASN A 8 19.54 -3.46 -20.32
CA ASN A 8 19.16 -4.83 -19.93
C ASN A 8 17.90 -4.96 -19.05
N GLY A 9 16.92 -4.07 -19.20
CA GLY A 9 15.65 -4.16 -18.46
C GLY A 9 15.77 -3.80 -16.98
N LEU A 10 16.90 -3.23 -16.57
CA LEU A 10 17.10 -2.65 -15.24
C LEU A 10 16.89 -1.13 -15.28
N GLY A 11 16.66 -0.52 -14.12
CA GLY A 11 16.71 0.93 -13.97
C GLY A 11 17.19 1.35 -12.59
N THR A 12 17.73 2.57 -12.51
CA THR A 12 18.22 3.16 -11.25
C THR A 12 17.04 3.65 -10.42
N LEU A 13 16.93 3.16 -9.19
CA LEU A 13 15.85 3.52 -8.26
C LEU A 13 15.89 5.03 -7.94
N SER A 14 14.74 5.67 -8.12
CA SER A 14 14.51 7.09 -7.83
C SER A 14 13.50 7.22 -6.69
N VAL A 15 13.88 8.00 -5.67
CA VAL A 15 13.13 8.17 -4.43
C VAL A 15 12.93 9.66 -4.15
N ALA A 16 11.71 10.06 -3.81
CA ALA A 16 11.51 11.31 -3.07
C ALA A 16 11.50 11.01 -1.58
N TYR A 17 12.09 11.93 -0.84
CA TYR A 17 11.98 11.96 0.60
C TYR A 17 11.09 13.13 0.99
N ALA A 18 10.21 12.94 1.97
CA ALA A 18 9.31 14.01 2.42
C ALA A 18 10.10 15.23 2.92
N ASN A 19 11.26 15.04 3.55
CA ASN A 19 12.10 16.10 4.08
C ASN A 19 13.00 16.77 3.03
N LEU A 20 13.02 16.31 1.78
CA LEU A 20 13.87 16.86 0.73
C LEU A 20 13.04 17.50 -0.40
N PRO A 21 13.46 18.65 -0.93
CA PRO A 21 12.72 19.36 -1.99
C PRO A 21 12.85 18.70 -3.37
N SER A 22 13.68 17.66 -3.51
CA SER A 22 13.97 17.03 -4.80
C SER A 22 14.13 15.52 -4.72
N TRP A 23 13.95 14.88 -5.87
CA TRP A 23 14.27 13.48 -6.10
C TRP A 23 15.75 13.20 -5.80
N SER A 24 15.99 12.05 -5.19
CA SER A 24 17.32 11.50 -4.99
C SER A 24 17.43 10.19 -5.77
N LEU A 25 18.48 10.09 -6.58
CA LEU A 25 18.87 8.83 -7.19
C LEU A 25 19.56 7.98 -6.14
N VAL A 26 19.04 6.79 -5.94
CA VAL A 26 19.67 5.78 -5.11
C VAL A 26 20.54 4.94 -6.02
N ASP A 27 21.80 4.71 -5.64
CA ASP A 27 22.71 3.81 -6.37
C ASP A 27 22.29 2.34 -6.16
N LYS A 28 21.12 2.02 -6.69
CA LYS A 28 20.45 0.72 -6.62
C LYS A 28 19.75 0.48 -7.95
N PHE A 29 20.15 -0.59 -8.63
CA PHE A 29 19.51 -1.04 -9.86
C PHE A 29 18.38 -2.01 -9.53
N ILE A 30 17.21 -1.80 -10.14
CA ILE A 30 16.04 -2.62 -9.93
C ILE A 30 15.46 -3.09 -11.27
N PRO A 31 14.82 -4.26 -11.32
CA PRO A 31 14.12 -4.72 -12.52
C PRO A 31 12.97 -3.78 -12.87
N MET A 32 12.90 -3.37 -14.14
CA MET A 32 11.84 -2.50 -14.64
C MET A 32 10.47 -3.18 -14.61
N GLU A 33 10.41 -4.52 -14.61
CA GLU A 33 9.17 -5.30 -14.42
C GLU A 33 8.46 -5.00 -13.08
N LEU A 34 9.20 -4.59 -12.05
CA LEU A 34 8.62 -4.21 -10.75
C LEU A 34 8.01 -2.80 -10.75
N VAL A 35 8.35 -1.99 -11.76
CA VAL A 35 8.07 -0.56 -11.83
C VAL A 35 7.06 -0.23 -12.92
N PHE A 36 7.06 -0.97 -14.03
CA PHE A 36 6.17 -0.72 -15.16
C PHE A 36 5.52 -2.04 -15.57
N ASN A 37 4.19 -2.12 -15.42
CA ASN A 37 3.37 -3.29 -15.80
C ASN A 37 3.29 -3.54 -17.34
N GLY A 38 4.31 -3.17 -18.12
CA GLY A 38 4.32 -3.28 -19.58
C GLY A 38 5.69 -3.31 -20.24
N TYR A 39 6.77 -3.59 -19.49
CA TYR A 39 8.13 -3.64 -20.04
C TYR A 39 8.59 -5.07 -20.43
N ASP A 40 7.86 -6.12 -20.02
CA ASP A 40 8.25 -7.51 -20.31
C ASP A 40 7.03 -8.41 -20.59
N ASP A 41 7.25 -9.44 -21.41
CA ASP A 41 6.25 -10.48 -21.77
C ASP A 41 5.98 -11.46 -20.60
N GLU A 42 6.77 -11.40 -19.52
CA GLU A 42 6.57 -12.16 -18.29
C GLU A 42 5.64 -11.42 -17.32
N LYS A 43 4.41 -11.92 -17.14
CA LYS A 43 3.36 -11.32 -16.30
C LYS A 43 3.66 -11.42 -14.80
N THR A 44 4.67 -10.72 -14.32
CA THR A 44 4.85 -10.47 -12.88
C THR A 44 3.74 -9.52 -12.41
N LEU A 45 2.84 -10.01 -11.56
CA LEU A 45 1.79 -9.20 -10.94
C LEU A 45 2.25 -8.71 -9.57
N THR A 46 2.35 -7.40 -9.39
CA THR A 46 2.54 -6.81 -8.06
C THR A 46 1.21 -6.77 -7.30
N ILE A 47 1.18 -7.36 -6.11
CA ILE A 47 -0.02 -7.50 -5.26
C ILE A 47 -0.17 -6.33 -4.28
N GLY A 48 0.95 -5.84 -3.75
CA GLY A 48 0.98 -4.78 -2.75
C GLY A 48 2.32 -4.74 -2.01
N ALA A 49 2.43 -3.86 -1.02
CA ALA A 49 3.61 -3.72 -0.18
C ALA A 49 3.24 -3.70 1.31
N SER A 50 4.13 -4.24 2.15
CA SER A 50 4.03 -4.22 3.60
C SER A 50 5.43 -4.19 4.20
N HIS A 51 5.68 -3.32 5.18
CA HIS A 51 6.95 -3.25 5.91
C HIS A 51 8.22 -3.20 5.02
N GLY A 52 8.18 -2.45 3.92
CA GLY A 52 9.33 -2.32 2.99
C GLY A 52 9.47 -3.46 1.97
N TRP A 53 8.65 -4.50 2.09
CA TRP A 53 8.62 -5.63 1.17
C TRP A 53 7.50 -5.48 0.14
N ILE A 54 7.79 -5.83 -1.10
CA ILE A 54 6.80 -5.92 -2.19
C ILE A 54 6.41 -7.38 -2.38
N ALA A 55 5.11 -7.64 -2.38
CA ALA A 55 4.56 -8.95 -2.71
C ALA A 55 4.30 -9.04 -4.23
N THR A 56 4.91 -10.02 -4.88
CA THR A 56 4.78 -10.27 -6.32
C THR A 56 4.33 -11.70 -6.60
N LEU A 57 3.50 -11.89 -7.62
CA LEU A 57 3.04 -13.19 -8.08
C LEU A 57 3.47 -13.37 -9.54
N LYS A 58 4.33 -14.37 -9.80
CA LYS A 58 4.74 -14.73 -11.17
C LYS A 58 3.82 -15.81 -11.75
N GLU A 59 3.99 -16.12 -13.04
CA GLU A 59 3.19 -17.13 -13.74
C GLU A 59 3.29 -18.54 -13.16
N ASP A 60 4.37 -18.84 -12.43
CA ASP A 60 4.52 -20.09 -11.70
C ASP A 60 3.58 -20.23 -10.48
N GLY A 61 2.81 -19.18 -10.16
CA GLY A 61 1.84 -19.16 -9.07
C GLY A 61 2.49 -19.05 -7.69
N ILE A 62 3.80 -18.75 -7.61
CA ILE A 62 4.52 -18.61 -6.36
C ILE A 62 4.57 -17.13 -5.96
N LEU A 63 3.98 -16.82 -4.82
CA LEU A 63 4.05 -15.50 -4.19
C LEU A 63 5.46 -15.27 -3.63
N ARG A 64 6.04 -14.11 -3.91
CA ARG A 64 7.40 -13.75 -3.49
C ARG A 64 7.40 -12.40 -2.80
N LEU A 65 8.13 -12.31 -1.70
CA LEU A 65 8.48 -11.03 -1.08
C LEU A 65 9.82 -10.57 -1.64
N VAL A 66 9.88 -9.33 -2.12
CA VAL A 66 11.09 -8.73 -2.69
C VAL A 66 11.36 -7.36 -2.06
N ASP A 67 12.62 -7.04 -1.82
CA ASP A 67 13.06 -5.77 -1.19
C ASP A 67 13.69 -4.77 -2.19
N ASP A 68 13.60 -5.05 -3.49
CA ASP A 68 14.21 -4.23 -4.55
C ASP A 68 13.77 -2.75 -4.44
N LEU A 69 12.50 -2.51 -4.11
CA LEU A 69 11.93 -1.16 -3.97
C LEU A 69 12.27 -0.47 -2.64
N ASN A 70 12.90 -1.17 -1.69
CA ASN A 70 13.35 -0.58 -0.44
C ASN A 70 14.70 0.14 -0.63
N PRO A 71 14.78 1.47 -0.46
CA PRO A 71 16.04 2.21 -0.66
C PRO A 71 17.14 1.90 0.36
N VAL A 72 16.79 1.40 1.56
CA VAL A 72 17.79 1.02 2.58
C VAL A 72 18.30 -0.41 2.41
N ALA A 73 17.61 -1.23 1.62
CA ALA A 73 18.02 -2.61 1.36
C ALA A 73 19.15 -2.68 0.32
N SER A 74 19.98 -3.72 0.43
CA SER A 74 21.17 -3.89 -0.43
C SER A 74 20.80 -3.94 -1.91
N GLY A 75 21.41 -3.09 -2.72
CA GLY A 75 21.32 -3.17 -4.18
C GLY A 75 22.17 -4.28 -4.80
N ALA A 76 23.26 -4.68 -4.12
CA ALA A 76 24.16 -5.72 -4.61
C ALA A 76 23.60 -7.13 -4.38
N ASN A 77 22.80 -7.31 -3.33
CA ASN A 77 22.21 -8.59 -2.93
C ASN A 77 20.72 -8.42 -2.60
N PRO A 78 19.85 -8.16 -3.61
CA PRO A 78 18.42 -8.05 -3.38
C PRO A 78 17.86 -9.37 -2.84
N LYS A 79 17.03 -9.28 -1.82
CA LYS A 79 16.42 -10.45 -1.18
C LYS A 79 15.10 -10.79 -1.86
N ARG A 80 14.91 -12.09 -2.13
CA ARG A 80 13.68 -12.64 -2.72
C ARG A 80 13.27 -13.88 -1.96
N ILE A 81 12.20 -13.76 -1.18
CA ILE A 81 11.71 -14.85 -0.32
C ILE A 81 10.53 -15.51 -1.04
N PRO A 82 10.69 -16.73 -1.60
CA PRO A 82 9.56 -17.48 -2.13
C PRO A 82 8.71 -17.99 -0.97
N LEU A 83 7.41 -17.68 -1.02
CA LEU A 83 6.43 -18.23 -0.10
C LEU A 83 5.95 -19.60 -0.62
N PRO A 84 5.34 -20.45 0.22
CA PRO A 84 4.88 -21.76 -0.22
C PRO A 84 3.82 -21.64 -1.33
N PRO A 85 3.61 -22.65 -2.17
CA PRO A 85 2.51 -22.67 -3.13
C PRO A 85 1.15 -22.52 -2.43
N LEU A 86 0.29 -21.65 -2.95
CA LEU A 86 -1.02 -21.37 -2.36
C LEU A 86 -1.92 -22.61 -2.38
N VAL A 87 -2.58 -22.90 -1.25
CA VAL A 87 -3.50 -24.02 -1.10
C VAL A 87 -4.94 -23.50 -1.03
N THR A 88 -5.79 -23.89 -1.98
CA THR A 88 -7.21 -23.48 -1.98
C THR A 88 -8.04 -24.40 -1.08
N LEU A 89 -8.78 -23.83 -0.12
CA LEU A 89 -9.74 -24.56 0.70
C LEU A 89 -11.05 -24.87 -0.07
N PRO A 90 -11.84 -25.87 0.33
CA PRO A 90 -13.15 -26.15 -0.27
C PRO A 90 -14.06 -24.91 -0.28
N HIS A 91 -14.69 -24.64 -1.42
CA HIS A 91 -15.54 -23.46 -1.67
C HIS A 91 -14.83 -22.10 -1.57
N CYS A 92 -13.50 -22.09 -1.68
CA CYS A 92 -12.67 -20.87 -1.69
C CYS A 92 -11.96 -20.70 -3.04
N GLN A 93 -11.19 -19.62 -3.18
CA GLN A 93 -10.33 -19.35 -4.33
C GLN A 93 -9.06 -18.60 -3.89
N THR A 94 -7.93 -18.85 -4.55
CA THR A 94 -6.64 -18.17 -4.28
C THR A 94 -6.07 -17.44 -5.50
N LYS A 95 -6.87 -17.26 -6.56
CA LYS A 95 -6.47 -16.61 -7.82
C LYS A 95 -6.46 -15.10 -7.72
N ILE A 96 -7.44 -14.53 -7.01
CA ILE A 96 -7.57 -13.08 -6.82
C ILE A 96 -7.13 -12.76 -5.39
N ILE A 97 -5.92 -12.24 -5.26
CA ILE A 97 -5.35 -11.72 -4.01
C ILE A 97 -5.74 -10.25 -3.89
N THR A 98 -6.26 -9.87 -2.73
CA THR A 98 -6.72 -8.50 -2.45
C THR A 98 -5.63 -7.63 -1.83
N ASN A 99 -4.83 -8.20 -0.91
CA ASN A 99 -3.62 -7.58 -0.37
C ASN A 99 -2.77 -8.60 0.41
N VAL A 100 -1.59 -8.14 0.82
CA VAL A 100 -0.69 -8.80 1.78
C VAL A 100 -0.44 -7.83 2.94
N SER A 101 -0.26 -8.36 4.15
CA SER A 101 0.20 -7.61 5.33
C SER A 101 1.12 -8.51 6.17
N MET A 102 2.06 -7.91 6.90
CA MET A 102 3.11 -8.61 7.63
C MET A 102 3.20 -8.11 9.07
N SER A 103 3.63 -8.96 9.99
CA SER A 103 3.79 -8.58 11.40
C SER A 103 5.12 -7.91 11.74
N SER A 104 6.10 -7.99 10.84
CA SER A 104 7.48 -7.53 11.06
C SER A 104 8.13 -7.18 9.72
N SER A 105 9.14 -6.31 9.75
CA SER A 105 9.95 -5.93 8.59
C SER A 105 11.11 -6.89 8.27
N HIS A 106 11.27 -7.96 9.05
CA HIS A 106 12.37 -8.92 8.92
C HIS A 106 11.88 -10.35 8.63
N PRO A 107 11.06 -10.58 7.58
CA PRO A 107 10.51 -11.91 7.25
C PRO A 107 11.54 -13.03 7.06
N GLU A 108 12.79 -12.68 6.77
CA GLU A 108 13.90 -13.60 6.53
C GLU A 108 14.61 -14.07 7.81
N ASP A 109 14.60 -13.27 8.88
CA ASP A 109 15.40 -13.50 10.09
C ASP A 109 14.53 -13.71 11.34
N ASP A 110 13.30 -13.18 11.33
CA ASP A 110 12.36 -13.26 12.46
C ASP A 110 11.47 -14.51 12.34
N GLU A 111 11.75 -15.53 13.17
CA GLU A 111 10.99 -16.79 13.22
C GLU A 111 9.51 -16.61 13.62
N ASP A 112 9.17 -15.47 14.23
CA ASP A 112 7.81 -15.09 14.60
C ASP A 112 7.14 -14.16 13.59
N CYS A 113 7.85 -13.69 12.56
CA CYS A 113 7.25 -12.92 11.48
C CYS A 113 6.20 -13.75 10.73
N VAL A 114 4.98 -13.22 10.69
CA VAL A 114 3.84 -13.80 9.99
C VAL A 114 3.50 -12.92 8.80
N VAL A 115 3.30 -13.56 7.65
CA VAL A 115 2.78 -12.94 6.43
C VAL A 115 1.35 -13.41 6.24
N ALA A 116 0.42 -12.47 6.17
CA ALA A 116 -0.99 -12.70 5.92
C ALA A 116 -1.35 -12.33 4.47
N VAL A 117 -2.07 -13.22 3.79
CA VAL A 117 -2.55 -13.03 2.42
C VAL A 117 -4.06 -13.14 2.41
N LYS A 118 -4.73 -12.09 1.95
CA LYS A 118 -6.20 -12.04 1.86
C LYS A 118 -6.66 -12.21 0.42
N PHE A 119 -7.59 -13.12 0.19
CA PHE A 119 -8.19 -13.39 -1.12
C PHE A 119 -9.61 -12.83 -1.21
N LEU A 120 -10.06 -12.59 -2.45
CA LEU A 120 -11.46 -12.34 -2.73
C LEU A 120 -12.27 -13.60 -2.34
N GLY A 121 -13.22 -13.45 -1.42
CA GLY A 121 -13.98 -14.57 -0.89
C GLY A 121 -13.58 -14.96 0.54
N PRO A 122 -13.95 -16.16 0.99
CA PRO A 122 -13.85 -16.56 2.39
C PRO A 122 -12.45 -16.95 2.87
N GLN A 123 -11.40 -16.92 2.05
CA GLN A 123 -10.10 -17.43 2.47
C GLN A 123 -9.14 -16.33 2.95
N LEU A 124 -8.41 -16.65 4.01
CA LEU A 124 -7.26 -15.92 4.53
C LEU A 124 -6.15 -16.94 4.83
N SER A 125 -4.92 -16.64 4.45
CA SER A 125 -3.80 -17.55 4.62
C SER A 125 -2.64 -16.88 5.34
N PHE A 126 -1.99 -17.60 6.24
CA PHE A 126 -0.83 -17.15 7.01
C PHE A 126 0.36 -18.06 6.77
N CYS A 127 1.56 -17.49 6.66
CA CYS A 127 2.81 -18.25 6.68
C CYS A 127 3.85 -17.55 7.54
N LYS A 128 4.78 -18.35 8.09
CA LYS A 128 5.99 -17.86 8.77
C LYS A 128 7.19 -18.12 7.85
N PRO A 129 7.77 -17.10 7.20
CA PRO A 129 8.78 -17.36 6.17
C PRO A 129 10.11 -17.88 6.74
N ALA A 130 10.56 -17.36 7.89
CA ALA A 130 11.79 -17.79 8.57
C ALA A 130 11.59 -18.92 9.60
N GLY A 131 10.36 -19.22 10.02
CA GLY A 131 10.12 -20.08 11.18
C GLY A 131 10.29 -21.60 10.98
N GLN A 132 10.33 -22.11 9.74
CA GLN A 132 10.51 -23.55 9.46
C GLN A 132 11.44 -23.78 8.27
N SER A 133 12.14 -24.92 8.24
CA SER A 133 12.99 -25.32 7.10
C SER A 133 12.22 -25.46 5.78
N LYS A 134 10.91 -25.68 5.87
CA LYS A 134 9.95 -25.56 4.77
C LYS A 134 8.72 -24.81 5.28
N PRO A 135 8.52 -23.53 4.93
CA PRO A 135 7.34 -22.81 5.34
C PRO A 135 6.07 -23.47 4.77
N GLU A 136 4.97 -23.41 5.51
CA GLU A 136 3.66 -23.93 5.11
C GLU A 136 2.56 -22.88 5.35
N TRP A 137 1.46 -22.99 4.60
CA TRP A 137 0.30 -22.13 4.80
C TRP A 137 -0.63 -22.67 5.89
N THR A 138 -0.92 -21.83 6.87
CA THR A 138 -2.09 -21.99 7.73
C THR A 138 -3.26 -21.27 7.09
N ASN A 139 -4.23 -22.03 6.56
CA ASN A 139 -5.37 -21.49 5.83
C ASN A 139 -6.60 -21.43 6.73
N ILE A 140 -7.28 -20.29 6.75
CA ILE A 140 -8.51 -20.06 7.49
C ILE A 140 -9.64 -19.77 6.50
N LYS A 141 -10.76 -20.48 6.67
CA LYS A 141 -12.03 -20.16 6.02
C LYS A 141 -12.85 -19.26 6.95
N ILE A 142 -13.12 -18.05 6.49
CA ILE A 142 -13.98 -17.07 7.14
C ILE A 142 -15.43 -17.45 6.80
N GLU A 143 -16.24 -17.65 7.84
CA GLU A 143 -17.66 -18.01 7.66
C GLU A 143 -18.56 -16.79 7.42
N ASN A 144 -18.20 -15.63 8.00
CA ASN A 144 -19.03 -14.43 7.87
C ASN A 144 -18.82 -13.74 6.49
N PRO A 145 -19.86 -13.65 5.64
CA PRO A 145 -19.77 -13.08 4.29
C PRO A 145 -19.36 -11.61 4.24
N CYS A 146 -19.52 -10.86 5.33
CA CYS A 146 -19.09 -9.46 5.44
C CYS A 146 -17.60 -9.29 5.10
N PHE A 147 -16.78 -10.33 5.24
CA PHE A 147 -15.34 -10.27 4.98
C PHE A 147 -14.92 -10.79 3.60
N PHE A 148 -15.84 -11.04 2.66
CA PHE A 148 -15.51 -11.73 1.42
C PHE A 148 -15.00 -10.81 0.31
N SER A 149 -15.74 -9.75 -0.02
CA SER A 149 -15.59 -9.11 -1.34
C SER A 149 -14.63 -7.92 -1.39
N SER A 150 -14.22 -7.39 -0.24
CA SER A 150 -13.62 -6.05 -0.17
C SER A 150 -12.81 -5.79 1.09
N SER A 151 -12.63 -6.82 1.90
CA SER A 151 -11.86 -6.71 3.12
C SER A 151 -10.38 -6.85 2.80
N ARG A 152 -9.57 -5.97 3.38
CA ARG A 152 -8.12 -6.07 3.38
C ARG A 152 -7.68 -6.52 4.78
N VAL A 153 -6.65 -7.35 4.83
CA VAL A 153 -5.99 -7.72 6.09
C VAL A 153 -4.93 -6.68 6.43
N MET A 154 -4.83 -6.29 7.68
CA MET A 154 -3.72 -5.46 8.17
C MET A 154 -3.17 -6.04 9.46
N TYR A 155 -1.92 -5.75 9.78
CA TYR A 155 -1.35 -6.05 11.07
C TYR A 155 -1.48 -4.83 11.99
N SER A 156 -2.02 -5.05 13.20
CA SER A 156 -2.10 -4.02 14.23
C SER A 156 -0.96 -4.23 15.22
N GLU A 157 -0.05 -3.26 15.31
CA GLU A 157 1.08 -3.34 16.25
C GLU A 157 0.61 -3.10 17.67
N LYS A 158 -0.33 -2.16 17.85
CA LYS A 158 -0.98 -1.88 19.14
C LYS A 158 -1.54 -3.16 19.77
N ASP A 159 -2.25 -3.95 18.97
CA ASP A 159 -3.00 -5.11 19.46
C ASP A 159 -2.29 -6.45 19.19
N ASN A 160 -1.09 -6.40 18.57
CA ASN A 160 -0.28 -7.57 18.21
C ASN A 160 -1.10 -8.65 17.46
N MET A 161 -1.92 -8.22 16.49
CA MET A 161 -2.86 -9.10 15.81
C MET A 161 -3.23 -8.62 14.40
N PHE A 162 -3.58 -9.57 13.53
CA PHE A 162 -4.15 -9.25 12.22
C PHE A 162 -5.63 -8.87 12.33
N ARG A 163 -6.00 -7.77 11.67
CA ARG A 163 -7.37 -7.24 11.60
C ARG A 163 -7.90 -7.26 10.18
N ILE A 164 -9.21 -7.44 10.06
CA ILE A 164 -9.93 -7.43 8.79
C ILE A 164 -11.20 -6.61 8.96
N LEU A 165 -11.43 -5.67 8.03
CA LEU A 165 -12.65 -4.88 8.01
C LEU A 165 -13.83 -5.66 7.42
N GLY A 166 -14.94 -5.72 8.15
CA GLY A 166 -16.20 -6.30 7.67
C GLY A 166 -17.02 -5.29 6.88
N SER A 167 -17.69 -5.74 5.83
CA SER A 167 -18.67 -4.95 5.10
C SER A 167 -20.06 -5.09 5.73
N GLY A 168 -20.63 -3.99 6.25
CA GLY A 168 -21.96 -4.02 6.86
C GLY A 168 -22.49 -2.64 7.27
N GLY A 169 -23.48 -2.13 6.54
CA GLY A 169 -24.27 -0.95 6.91
C GLY A 169 -25.14 -0.42 5.76
N HIS A 170 -26.28 -1.08 5.49
CA HIS A 170 -27.45 -0.65 4.70
C HIS A 170 -27.22 0.21 3.41
N LEU A 171 -26.91 -0.47 2.29
CA LEU A 171 -27.02 -0.05 0.86
C LEU A 171 -26.83 1.46 0.51
N ILE A 172 -25.63 1.82 0.01
CA ILE A 172 -25.29 2.11 -1.41
C ILE A 172 -23.76 2.03 -1.50
N GLY A 173 -23.25 1.37 -2.54
CA GLY A 173 -21.87 0.86 -2.61
C GLY A 173 -20.80 1.93 -2.65
N SER A 174 -19.75 1.73 -1.85
CA SER A 174 -18.49 2.48 -1.95
C SER A 174 -17.34 1.62 -1.46
N TRP A 175 -16.36 1.49 -2.33
CA TRP A 175 -15.14 0.70 -2.17
C TRP A 175 -14.03 1.56 -2.79
N PRO A 176 -12.82 1.68 -2.20
CA PRO A 176 -12.24 0.95 -1.06
C PRO A 176 -12.40 1.60 0.34
N HIS A 177 -12.30 0.76 1.39
CA HIS A 177 -12.13 1.20 2.79
C HIS A 177 -10.70 0.87 3.25
N HIS A 178 -10.07 1.81 3.96
CA HIS A 178 -8.71 1.64 4.47
C HIS A 178 -8.72 1.72 6.00
N LEU A 179 -8.12 0.75 6.66
CA LEU A 179 -7.85 0.81 8.10
C LEU A 179 -6.38 1.21 8.27
N VAL A 180 -6.14 2.29 9.01
CA VAL A 180 -4.83 2.94 9.12
C VAL A 180 -4.47 3.08 10.58
N GLU A 181 -3.31 2.56 10.98
CA GLU A 181 -2.80 2.68 12.35
C GLU A 181 -1.68 3.72 12.41
N SER A 182 -1.78 4.62 13.38
CA SER A 182 -0.71 5.54 13.76
C SER A 182 0.20 4.85 14.76
N ARG A 183 1.38 4.41 14.33
CA ARG A 183 2.37 3.81 15.24
C ARG A 183 2.77 4.74 16.40
N PRO A 184 3.01 6.05 16.19
CA PRO A 184 3.43 6.92 17.29
C PRO A 184 2.36 7.15 18.35
N THR A 185 1.08 7.15 17.97
CA THR A 185 -0.03 7.48 18.88
C THR A 185 -0.87 6.27 19.29
N GLY A 186 -0.75 5.14 18.59
CA GLY A 186 -1.62 3.97 18.75
C GLY A 186 -3.06 4.19 18.28
N GLU A 187 -3.35 5.32 17.63
CA GLU A 187 -4.69 5.63 17.13
C GLU A 187 -4.97 4.86 15.84
N THR A 188 -6.19 4.36 15.68
CA THR A 188 -6.62 3.66 14.46
C THR A 188 -7.72 4.45 13.78
N PHE A 189 -7.64 4.55 12.46
CA PHE A 189 -8.57 5.31 11.64
C PHE A 189 -9.15 4.44 10.53
N LEU A 190 -10.46 4.56 10.31
CA LEU A 190 -11.15 4.04 9.14
C LEU A 190 -11.31 5.16 8.12
N VAL A 191 -10.73 5.01 6.94
CA VAL A 191 -10.91 5.93 5.82
C VAL A 191 -11.86 5.31 4.81
N LYS A 192 -12.95 6.03 4.51
CA LYS A 192 -13.91 5.67 3.47
C LYS A 192 -13.66 6.52 2.23
N GLN A 193 -13.19 5.89 1.17
CA GLN A 193 -12.92 6.54 -0.10
C GLN A 193 -14.01 6.19 -1.12
N TYR A 194 -14.61 7.22 -1.70
CA TYR A 194 -15.68 7.13 -2.67
C TYR A 194 -15.11 7.52 -4.02
N LYS A 195 -15.06 6.57 -4.96
CA LYS A 195 -14.55 6.79 -6.30
C LYS A 195 -15.66 6.75 -7.34
N LYS A 196 -15.50 7.53 -8.40
CA LYS A 196 -16.40 7.60 -9.54
C LYS A 196 -15.61 7.46 -10.82
N THR A 197 -16.20 6.80 -11.80
CA THR A 197 -15.63 6.73 -13.14
C THR A 197 -15.60 8.13 -13.77
N ALA A 198 -14.44 8.51 -14.26
CA ALA A 198 -14.19 9.71 -15.04
C ALA A 198 -13.39 9.35 -16.29
N LYS A 199 -13.12 10.33 -17.15
CA LYS A 199 -12.21 10.16 -18.29
C LYS A 199 -10.96 11.00 -18.07
N ASN A 200 -9.79 10.44 -18.36
CA ASN A 200 -8.56 11.22 -18.42
C ASN A 200 -8.50 12.05 -19.72
N GLU A 201 -7.43 12.84 -19.91
CA GLU A 201 -7.24 13.69 -21.09
C GLU A 201 -7.23 12.90 -22.42
N GLU A 202 -6.85 11.62 -22.35
CA GLU A 202 -6.81 10.69 -23.48
C GLU A 202 -8.16 9.98 -23.72
N GLY A 203 -9.19 10.26 -22.90
CA GLY A 203 -10.52 9.67 -23.01
C GLY A 203 -10.67 8.25 -22.42
N VAL A 204 -9.62 7.74 -21.77
CA VAL A 204 -9.61 6.45 -21.06
C VAL A 204 -10.41 6.57 -19.77
N ASP A 205 -11.23 5.55 -19.48
CA ASP A 205 -12.00 5.49 -18.24
C ASP A 205 -11.05 5.25 -17.05
N ILE A 206 -11.13 6.11 -16.05
CA ILE A 206 -10.32 6.09 -14.82
C ILE A 206 -11.24 6.19 -13.60
N MET A 207 -10.78 5.71 -12.44
CA MET A 207 -11.48 5.86 -11.16
C MET A 207 -10.90 7.02 -10.35
N LYS A 208 -11.64 8.12 -10.24
CA LYS A 208 -11.24 9.29 -9.43
C LYS A 208 -11.97 9.33 -8.10
N THR A 209 -11.29 9.81 -7.06
CA THR A 209 -11.89 10.11 -5.77
C THR A 209 -12.86 11.26 -5.95
N GLU A 210 -14.10 11.06 -5.55
CA GLU A 210 -15.12 12.10 -5.49
C GLU A 210 -15.25 12.59 -4.05
N PHE A 211 -15.13 11.67 -3.09
CA PHE A 211 -15.38 11.96 -1.69
C PHE A 211 -14.56 11.07 -0.75
N LEU A 212 -14.13 11.63 0.37
CA LEU A 212 -13.35 10.93 1.39
C LEU A 212 -13.80 11.33 2.79
N MET A 213 -13.97 10.34 3.67
CA MET A 213 -14.23 10.55 5.09
C MET A 213 -13.23 9.78 5.94
N VAL A 214 -12.82 10.38 7.05
CA VAL A 214 -12.02 9.73 8.07
C VAL A 214 -12.86 9.54 9.33
N PHE A 215 -12.75 8.37 9.93
CA PHE A 215 -13.36 8.03 11.20
C PHE A 215 -12.26 7.55 12.14
N LYS A 216 -12.20 8.09 13.34
CA LYS A 216 -11.34 7.56 14.40
C LYS A 216 -12.04 6.39 15.06
N LEU A 217 -11.33 5.29 15.30
CA LEU A 217 -11.85 4.17 16.07
C LEU A 217 -11.68 4.43 17.57
N ASP A 218 -12.74 4.18 18.35
CA ASP A 218 -12.64 4.09 19.81
C ASP A 218 -12.08 2.73 20.26
N ASP A 219 -11.89 2.56 21.56
CA ASP A 219 -11.31 1.34 22.13
C ASP A 219 -12.25 0.12 21.98
N GLU A 220 -13.55 0.34 21.77
CA GLU A 220 -14.54 -0.68 21.45
C GLU A 220 -14.59 -1.04 19.95
N GLY A 221 -13.87 -0.29 19.10
CA GLY A 221 -13.82 -0.48 17.65
C GLY A 221 -14.95 0.21 16.87
N ASN A 222 -15.72 1.12 17.50
CA ASN A 222 -16.70 1.93 16.79
C ASN A 222 -16.03 3.06 16.03
N ALA A 223 -16.53 3.35 14.83
CA ALA A 223 -16.02 4.40 13.97
C ALA A 223 -16.74 5.73 14.22
N VAL A 224 -16.02 6.73 14.75
CA VAL A 224 -16.51 8.09 14.99
C VAL A 224 -15.94 9.03 13.94
N TYR A 225 -16.81 9.73 13.19
CA TYR A 225 -16.37 10.67 12.16
C TYR A 225 -15.47 11.75 12.76
N THR A 226 -14.35 12.05 12.10
CA THR A 226 -13.43 13.11 12.51
C THR A 226 -12.93 13.92 11.32
N GLN A 227 -12.65 15.19 11.60
CA GLN A 227 -11.98 16.14 10.71
C GLN A 227 -10.63 16.57 11.26
N ASP A 228 -10.28 16.05 12.44
CA ASP A 228 -9.04 16.31 13.11
C ASP A 228 -8.37 14.96 13.39
N MET A 229 -7.34 14.68 12.61
CA MET A 229 -6.44 13.55 12.77
C MET A 229 -5.26 13.92 13.69
N GLY A 230 -5.27 15.12 14.30
CA GLY A 230 -4.20 15.61 15.15
C GLY A 230 -3.02 16.13 14.32
N ASP A 231 -1.82 15.68 14.62
CA ASP A 231 -0.60 16.02 13.88
C ASP A 231 -0.33 15.02 12.74
N LEU A 232 -1.33 14.28 12.25
CA LEU A 232 -1.10 13.18 11.30
C LEU A 232 -1.31 13.59 9.84
N ALA A 233 -0.48 13.04 8.97
CA ALA A 233 -0.70 12.93 7.53
C ALA A 233 -0.83 11.44 7.15
N MET A 234 -1.87 11.08 6.40
CA MET A 234 -2.16 9.70 5.99
C MET A 234 -1.80 9.45 4.53
N PHE A 235 -1.40 8.22 4.23
CA PHE A 235 -0.96 7.77 2.92
C PHE A 235 -1.80 6.59 2.47
N LEU A 236 -2.55 6.78 1.37
CA LEU A 236 -3.36 5.76 0.73
C LEU A 236 -2.76 5.43 -0.63
N SER A 237 -2.33 4.18 -0.80
CA SER A 237 -1.76 3.69 -2.05
C SER A 237 -2.11 2.21 -2.27
N MET A 238 -1.48 1.57 -3.26
CA MET A 238 -1.55 0.12 -3.45
C MET A 238 -0.74 -0.66 -2.40
N SER A 239 -0.02 0.02 -1.52
CA SER A 239 0.61 -0.54 -0.32
C SER A 239 -0.35 -0.61 0.87
N GLU A 240 0.08 -1.26 1.96
CA GLU A 240 -0.54 -1.08 3.28
C GLU A 240 -0.58 0.42 3.63
N PRO A 241 -1.76 0.97 3.96
CA PRO A 241 -1.89 2.38 4.27
C PRO A 241 -1.24 2.67 5.62
N PHE A 242 -0.63 3.85 5.73
CA PHE A 242 0.07 4.27 6.94
C PHE A 242 -0.14 5.76 7.18
N CYS A 243 0.26 6.23 8.36
CA CYS A 243 0.29 7.65 8.66
C CYS A 243 1.55 8.01 9.43
N VAL A 244 1.94 9.28 9.34
CA VAL A 244 3.14 9.83 9.98
C VAL A 244 2.81 11.17 10.64
N PRO A 245 3.53 11.58 11.70
CA PRO A 245 3.45 12.93 12.23
C PRO A 245 3.91 13.94 11.17
N ALA A 246 3.04 14.88 10.80
CA ALA A 246 3.34 15.96 9.87
C ALA A 246 4.46 16.86 10.41
N SER A 247 4.54 17.05 11.73
CA SER A 247 5.60 17.83 12.37
C SER A 247 7.02 17.29 12.13
N PHE A 248 7.18 16.02 11.74
CA PHE A 248 8.48 15.46 11.35
C PHE A 248 8.94 15.92 9.95
N PHE A 249 8.04 16.50 9.16
CA PHE A 249 8.30 16.97 7.78
C PHE A 249 7.88 18.44 7.62
N PRO A 250 8.55 19.36 8.34
CA PRO A 250 8.16 20.77 8.34
C PRO A 250 8.29 21.37 6.93
N GLY A 251 7.19 21.94 6.44
CA GLY A 251 7.13 22.61 5.14
C GLY A 251 6.80 21.70 3.95
N SER A 252 6.66 20.39 4.14
CA SER A 252 6.32 19.44 3.07
C SER A 252 5.15 18.52 3.39
N MET A 253 4.85 18.30 4.67
CA MET A 253 3.62 17.64 5.11
C MET A 253 2.77 18.59 5.94
N TYR A 254 1.46 18.45 5.80
CA TYR A 254 0.49 19.17 6.60
C TYR A 254 -0.37 18.18 7.35
N ARG A 255 -0.67 18.51 8.60
CA ARG A 255 -1.62 17.75 9.41
C ARG A 255 -2.99 17.72 8.75
N ASN A 256 -3.79 16.72 9.07
CA ASN A 256 -5.13 16.52 8.49
C ASN A 256 -5.14 16.25 6.98
N ASN A 257 -3.98 15.98 6.37
CA ASN A 257 -3.93 15.58 4.97
C ASN A 257 -4.00 14.07 4.79
N VAL A 258 -4.77 13.65 3.78
CA VAL A 258 -4.75 12.32 3.21
C VAL A 258 -4.17 12.41 1.80
N ILE A 259 -2.98 11.83 1.62
CA ILE A 259 -2.27 11.73 0.35
C ILE A 259 -2.73 10.44 -0.33
N ILE A 260 -3.31 10.56 -1.53
CA ILE A 260 -3.77 9.46 -2.37
C ILE A 260 -2.77 9.27 -3.50
N TYR A 261 -2.31 8.05 -3.68
CA TYR A 261 -1.42 7.68 -4.77
C TYR A 261 -1.82 6.31 -5.33
N ASP A 262 -2.63 6.33 -6.38
CA ASP A 262 -3.16 5.16 -7.08
C ASP A 262 -2.75 5.18 -8.56
N TYR A 263 -3.05 4.10 -9.29
CA TYR A 263 -2.77 4.00 -10.73
C TYR A 263 -3.52 5.08 -11.52
N ASP A 264 -4.79 5.31 -11.19
CA ASP A 264 -5.67 6.24 -11.91
C ASP A 264 -5.60 7.69 -11.42
N GLU A 265 -5.03 7.93 -10.22
CA GLU A 265 -5.11 9.22 -9.56
C GLU A 265 -3.99 9.44 -8.54
N MET A 266 -3.43 10.65 -8.54
CA MET A 266 -2.60 11.18 -7.45
C MET A 266 -3.26 12.43 -6.90
N GLY A 267 -3.53 12.48 -5.60
CA GLY A 267 -4.19 13.63 -5.00
C GLY A 267 -3.93 13.84 -3.52
N ILE A 268 -4.37 14.98 -3.02
CA ILE A 268 -4.30 15.35 -1.59
C ILE A 268 -5.69 15.84 -1.17
N VAL A 269 -6.14 15.37 -0.02
CA VAL A 269 -7.38 15.79 0.65
C VAL A 269 -7.02 16.36 2.01
N ASP A 270 -7.33 17.64 2.27
CA ASP A 270 -7.38 18.17 3.63
C ASP A 270 -8.75 17.85 4.23
N VAL A 271 -8.78 16.99 5.25
CA VAL A 271 -10.04 16.54 5.86
C VAL A 271 -10.66 17.57 6.81
N SER A 272 -9.91 18.64 7.12
CA SER A 272 -10.38 19.73 7.98
C SER A 272 -11.24 20.76 7.22
N ASP A 273 -11.08 20.86 5.90
CA ASP A 273 -11.89 21.73 5.06
C ASP A 273 -13.26 21.08 4.75
N ILE A 274 -14.37 21.83 4.92
CA ILE A 274 -15.70 21.45 4.41
C ILE A 274 -16.22 22.50 3.43
N PRO A 275 -16.66 22.09 2.22
CA PRO A 275 -16.37 20.78 1.61
C PRO A 275 -14.86 20.64 1.40
N PHE A 276 -14.29 19.44 1.57
CA PHE A 276 -12.84 19.27 1.39
C PHE A 276 -12.47 19.66 -0.04
N TYR A 277 -11.28 20.24 -0.18
CA TYR A 277 -10.71 20.50 -1.49
C TYR A 277 -9.87 19.28 -1.89
N LEU A 278 -10.35 18.49 -2.85
CA LEU A 278 -9.54 17.46 -3.48
C LEU A 278 -8.75 18.09 -4.63
N HIS A 279 -7.44 18.17 -4.45
CA HIS A 279 -6.52 18.48 -5.55
C HIS A 279 -5.94 17.17 -6.08
N SER A 280 -6.32 16.75 -7.28
CA SER A 280 -5.81 15.51 -7.88
C SER A 280 -5.54 15.58 -9.38
N VAL A 281 -4.44 14.94 -9.78
CA VAL A 281 -4.03 14.69 -11.15
C VAL A 281 -4.45 13.30 -11.59
N SER A 282 -4.83 13.17 -12.86
CA SER A 282 -5.26 11.91 -13.47
C SER A 282 -4.05 11.08 -13.92
N GLY A 283 -4.17 9.75 -13.80
CA GLY A 283 -3.19 8.78 -14.28
C GLY A 283 -3.27 8.50 -15.80
N PRO A 284 -2.56 7.48 -16.29
CA PRO A 284 -1.99 6.36 -15.52
C PRO A 284 -0.64 6.66 -14.85
N HIS A 285 -0.48 6.25 -13.60
CA HIS A 285 0.77 6.35 -12.84
C HIS A 285 1.47 5.00 -12.76
N SER A 286 2.76 4.95 -13.08
CA SER A 286 3.50 3.70 -13.22
C SER A 286 3.74 2.96 -11.90
N VAL A 287 3.79 3.65 -10.75
CA VAL A 287 4.24 3.03 -9.49
C VAL A 287 3.36 3.47 -8.32
N PRO A 288 2.14 2.92 -8.18
CA PRO A 288 1.15 3.37 -7.21
C PRO A 288 1.45 2.92 -5.76
N TYR A 289 2.72 2.80 -5.37
CA TYR A 289 3.15 2.28 -4.06
C TYR A 289 3.85 3.35 -3.25
N GLN A 290 3.34 3.60 -2.04
CA GLN A 290 4.01 4.36 -1.00
C GLN A 290 4.50 3.38 0.06
N ILE A 291 5.78 3.43 0.43
CA ILE A 291 6.37 2.52 1.41
C ILE A 291 6.41 3.23 2.76
N PRO A 292 5.91 2.62 3.85
CA PRO A 292 6.00 3.23 5.17
C PRO A 292 7.47 3.43 5.61
N PRO A 293 7.75 4.47 6.42
CA PRO A 293 9.05 4.61 7.10
C PRO A 293 9.49 3.29 7.74
N GLN A 294 10.72 2.87 7.47
CA GLN A 294 11.36 1.77 8.21
C GLN A 294 11.98 2.26 9.53
N ASP A 295 12.26 3.56 9.60
CA ASP A 295 12.64 4.28 10.82
C ASP A 295 11.84 5.58 10.86
N ILE A 296 11.24 5.91 12.01
CA ILE A 296 10.34 7.05 12.18
C ILE A 296 11.06 8.37 11.87
N GLU A 297 12.38 8.43 12.09
CA GLU A 297 13.21 9.60 11.78
C GLU A 297 13.47 9.79 10.28
N ASN A 298 13.29 8.75 9.45
CA ASN A 298 13.58 8.76 8.02
C ASN A 298 12.35 8.31 7.21
N CYS A 299 11.30 9.14 7.13
CA CYS A 299 10.14 8.79 6.30
C CYS A 299 10.47 8.82 4.80
N PHE A 300 10.38 7.64 4.20
CA PHE A 300 10.40 7.43 2.76
C PHE A 300 9.01 7.69 2.15
N ALA A 301 8.54 8.94 2.10
CA ALA A 301 7.35 9.24 1.30
C ALA A 301 7.75 9.28 -0.20
N CYS A 302 7.76 8.11 -0.84
CA CYS A 302 8.23 7.96 -2.22
C CYS A 302 7.19 8.46 -3.24
N PHE A 303 7.16 9.75 -3.53
CA PHE A 303 6.38 10.29 -4.67
C PHE A 303 7.00 9.86 -6.03
N LEU A 304 6.35 10.03 -7.19
CA LEU A 304 7.00 10.26 -8.50
C LEU A 304 5.95 10.68 -9.54
N TRP A 305 6.35 11.59 -10.43
CA TRP A 305 5.70 11.92 -11.70
C TRP A 305 6.79 12.01 -12.77
N ARG A 306 6.48 11.63 -14.02
CA ARG A 306 7.24 12.10 -15.19
C ARG A 306 6.31 12.29 -16.40
N ASN A 307 6.19 13.53 -16.86
CA ASN A 307 5.96 13.85 -18.27
C ASN A 307 6.81 15.10 -18.60
N PRO A 308 7.77 15.05 -19.56
CA PRO A 308 8.73 16.14 -19.81
C PRO A 308 8.18 17.40 -20.50
N SER A 309 6.86 17.55 -20.67
CA SER A 309 6.28 18.57 -21.56
C SER A 309 5.38 19.61 -20.89
N LEU A 310 5.19 19.60 -19.57
CA LEU A 310 4.39 20.62 -18.89
C LEU A 310 5.16 21.24 -17.73
N GLU A 311 5.30 22.56 -17.84
CA GLU A 311 5.96 23.46 -16.91
C GLU A 311 5.36 23.38 -15.51
N THR A 312 6.27 23.38 -14.53
CA THR A 312 6.16 24.03 -13.22
C THR A 312 4.82 23.90 -12.48
N ILE A 313 4.75 22.93 -11.56
CA ILE A 313 3.92 23.03 -10.37
C ILE A 313 4.86 23.11 -9.17
N TYR A 314 4.80 24.22 -8.43
CA TYR A 314 5.51 24.41 -7.17
C TYR A 314 4.84 23.57 -6.07
N PHE A 315 5.65 22.89 -5.27
CA PHE A 315 5.26 22.25 -4.00
C PHE A 315 5.22 23.30 -2.88
#